data_AF-A0A923RF07-F1
#
_entry.id   AF-A0A923RF07-F1
#
_cell.length_a   1.000
_cell.length_b   1.000
_cell.length_c   1.000
_cell.angle_alpha   90.00
_cell.angle_beta   90.00
_cell.angle_gamma   90.00
#
_symmetry.space_group_name_H-M   'P 1'
#
loop_
_entity.id
_entity.type
_entity.pdbx_description
1 polymer ?
#
loop_
_entity_poly.entity_id
_entity_poly.type
_entity_poly.pdbx_seq_one_letter_code
_entity_poly.pdbx_strand_id
1 'polypeptide(L)'
;MAATRIELTKIPLNGGAALPGLTALSADGAEIDFKGQDVKTVILVENGGSAAGDITFKAGNGIQGVADLIASVPAGKTMAFVLESGAFKANGAVKVTGATTMKVGALLLP
;
A
#
# COMPACT_ATOMS: atom_id res chain seq x y z
N MET A 1 -13.17 9.92 -9.23
CA MET A 1 -12.81 8.64 -9.87
C MET A 1 -12.97 7.56 -8.79
N ALA A 2 -12.77 6.28 -9.10
CA ALA A 2 -12.73 5.26 -8.03
C ALA A 2 -11.28 5.06 -7.61
N ALA A 3 -11.04 4.74 -6.34
CA ALA A 3 -9.70 4.38 -5.89
C ALA A 3 -9.20 3.14 -6.65
N THR A 4 -7.92 3.15 -7.02
CA THR A 4 -7.31 2.04 -7.77
C THR A 4 -7.24 0.80 -6.88
N ARG A 5 -7.85 -0.32 -7.29
CA ARG A 5 -7.71 -1.58 -6.54
C ARG A 5 -6.35 -2.21 -6.80
N ILE A 6 -5.66 -2.57 -5.73
CA ILE A 6 -4.37 -3.26 -5.76
C ILE A 6 -4.58 -4.71 -5.33
N GLU A 7 -4.23 -5.64 -6.23
CA GLU A 7 -4.26 -7.06 -5.93
C GLU A 7 -2.98 -7.53 -5.24
N LEU A 8 -3.13 -8.52 -4.35
CA LEU A 8 -2.02 -9.11 -3.61
C LEU A 8 -1.32 -10.16 -4.46
N THR A 9 0.00 -10.01 -4.65
CA THR A 9 0.84 -11.07 -5.23
C THR A 9 1.40 -11.96 -4.13
N LYS A 10 1.03 -13.23 -4.12
CA LYS A 10 1.44 -14.20 -3.09
C LYS A 10 2.87 -14.70 -3.32
N ILE A 11 3.68 -14.69 -2.27
CA ILE A 11 5.02 -15.28 -2.24
C ILE A 11 4.94 -16.67 -1.57
N PRO A 12 5.48 -17.73 -2.19
CA PRO A 12 5.57 -19.05 -1.57
C PRO A 12 6.67 -19.10 -0.50
N LEU A 13 6.46 -19.91 0.54
CA LEU A 13 7.50 -20.21 1.53
C LEU A 13 8.70 -20.89 0.85
N ASN A 14 9.92 -20.46 1.18
CA ASN A 14 11.18 -20.98 0.62
C ASN A 14 11.29 -20.84 -0.91
N GLY A 15 10.55 -19.90 -1.51
CA GLY A 15 10.65 -19.55 -2.94
C GLY A 15 10.73 -18.03 -3.15
N GLY A 16 10.77 -17.61 -4.41
CA GLY A 16 10.71 -16.21 -4.81
C GLY A 16 9.55 -15.94 -5.77
N ALA A 17 9.02 -14.72 -5.75
CA ALA A 17 8.07 -14.24 -6.75
C ALA A 17 8.61 -12.93 -7.35
N ALA A 18 8.22 -12.64 -8.59
CA ALA A 18 8.44 -11.31 -9.15
C ALA A 18 7.66 -10.27 -8.34
N LEU A 19 8.20 -9.05 -8.24
CA LEU A 19 7.47 -7.94 -7.64
C LEU A 19 6.18 -7.69 -8.45
N PRO A 20 5.05 -7.39 -7.80
CA PRO A 20 3.81 -7.04 -8.49
C PRO A 20 4.02 -5.82 -9.38
N GLY A 21 3.25 -5.75 -10.46
CA GLY A 21 3.15 -4.51 -11.23
C GLY A 21 2.66 -3.38 -10.33
N LEU A 22 3.45 -2.32 -10.20
CA LEU A 22 3.08 -1.16 -9.40
C LEU A 22 2.08 -0.32 -10.20
N THR A 23 0.93 -0.04 -9.60
CA THR A 23 -0.14 0.72 -10.25
C THR A 23 -0.12 2.16 -9.76
N ALA A 24 -0.19 3.12 -10.67
CA ALA A 24 -0.23 4.53 -10.31
C ALA A 24 -1.45 4.85 -9.42
N LEU A 25 -1.23 5.71 -8.42
CA LEU A 25 -2.31 6.23 -7.58
C LEU A 25 -3.29 7.03 -8.43
N SER A 26 -4.59 6.79 -8.24
CA SER A 26 -5.64 7.67 -8.76
C SER A 26 -5.73 8.95 -7.92
N ALA A 27 -6.50 9.94 -8.38
CA ALA A 27 -6.82 11.14 -7.59
C ALA A 27 -7.50 10.81 -6.25
N ASP A 28 -8.19 9.65 -6.18
CA ASP A 28 -8.87 9.16 -4.98
C ASP A 28 -8.00 8.18 -4.16
N GLY A 29 -6.77 7.92 -4.62
CA GLY A 29 -5.81 6.99 -4.03
C GLY A 29 -5.87 5.57 -4.60
N ALA A 30 -5.35 4.62 -3.83
CA ALA A 30 -5.42 3.18 -4.07
C ALA A 30 -6.02 2.46 -2.85
N GLU A 31 -6.71 1.36 -3.10
CA GLU A 31 -7.25 0.46 -2.09
C GLU A 31 -6.53 -0.89 -2.22
N ILE A 32 -5.83 -1.27 -1.16
CA ILE A 32 -5.17 -2.57 -1.07
C ILE A 32 -6.13 -3.50 -0.35
N ASP A 33 -6.61 -4.54 -1.04
CA ASP A 33 -7.53 -5.51 -0.45
C ASP A 33 -6.75 -6.47 0.44
N PHE A 34 -6.99 -6.42 1.75
CA PHE A 34 -6.24 -7.20 2.73
C PHE A 34 -6.79 -8.62 2.95
N LYS A 35 -7.87 -9.05 2.26
CA LYS A 35 -8.46 -10.41 2.20
C LYS A 35 -8.32 -11.33 3.44
N GLY A 36 -8.27 -10.78 4.66
CA GLY A 36 -8.10 -11.53 5.91
C GLY A 36 -6.67 -11.99 6.24
N GLN A 37 -5.62 -11.48 5.59
CA GLN A 37 -4.23 -11.76 5.95
C GLN A 37 -3.54 -10.50 6.47
N ASP A 38 -3.94 -10.19 7.69
CA ASP A 38 -3.84 -8.87 8.29
C ASP A 38 -2.40 -8.45 8.68
N VAL A 39 -1.48 -9.39 8.88
CA VAL A 39 -0.07 -9.12 9.30
C VAL A 39 0.97 -9.57 8.28
N LYS A 40 0.54 -10.12 7.14
CA LYS A 40 1.42 -10.74 6.15
C LYS A 40 1.56 -9.93 4.86
N THR A 41 1.06 -8.70 4.84
CA THR A 41 1.03 -7.89 3.61
C THR A 41 2.15 -6.86 3.62
N VAL A 42 3.02 -6.91 2.60
CA VAL A 42 4.04 -5.91 2.33
C VAL A 42 3.52 -5.00 1.21
N ILE A 43 3.47 -3.70 1.48
CA ILE A 43 3.07 -2.67 0.52
C ILE A 43 4.33 -2.08 -0.09
N LEU A 44 4.40 -2.08 -1.41
CA LEU A 44 5.46 -1.45 -2.18
C LEU A 44 4.98 -0.11 -2.70
N VAL A 45 5.78 0.94 -2.51
CA VAL A 45 5.50 2.29 -2.98
C VAL A 45 6.69 2.78 -3.78
N GLU A 46 6.49 3.04 -5.07
CA GLU A 46 7.48 3.66 -5.93
C GLU A 46 7.12 5.12 -6.15
N ASN A 47 8.10 6.01 -5.98
CA ASN A 47 7.96 7.40 -6.38
C ASN A 47 8.66 7.61 -7.73
N GLY A 48 7.86 7.70 -8.81
CA GLY A 48 8.36 8.01 -10.15
C GLY A 48 8.61 9.50 -10.40
N GLY A 49 8.38 10.36 -9.40
CA GLY A 49 8.61 11.80 -9.49
C GLY A 49 10.08 12.20 -9.36
N SER A 50 10.36 13.46 -9.70
CA SER A 50 11.70 14.07 -9.61
C SER A 50 12.04 14.65 -8.24
N ALA A 51 11.10 14.62 -7.28
CA ALA A 51 11.27 15.08 -5.91
C ALA A 51 10.74 14.04 -4.92
N ALA A 52 11.20 14.13 -3.67
CA ALA A 52 10.59 13.37 -2.58
C ALA A 52 9.10 13.72 -2.48
N GLY A 53 8.29 12.72 -2.15
CA GLY A 53 6.87 12.92 -1.96
C GLY A 53 6.35 12.07 -0.83
N ASP A 54 5.27 12.52 -0.22
CA ASP A 54 4.66 11.82 0.89
C ASP A 54 3.51 10.93 0.42
N ILE A 55 3.49 9.72 0.96
CA ILE A 55 2.36 8.81 0.87
C ILE A 55 1.67 8.73 2.22
N THR A 56 0.36 8.72 2.20
CA THR A 56 -0.48 8.65 3.39
C THR A 56 -1.26 7.34 3.39
N PHE A 57 -1.01 6.51 4.38
CA PHE A 57 -1.86 5.36 4.68
C PHE A 57 -2.97 5.84 5.61
N LYS A 58 -4.21 5.75 5.12
CA LYS A 58 -5.38 6.26 5.83
C LYS A 58 -5.75 5.36 7.00
N ALA A 59 -6.10 6.01 8.10
CA ALA A 59 -6.66 5.37 9.28
C ALA A 59 -7.83 4.44 8.92
N GLY A 60 -7.89 3.29 9.58
CA GLY A 60 -9.04 2.38 9.51
C GLY A 60 -10.25 2.97 10.22
N ASN A 61 -11.42 2.37 9.99
CA ASN A 61 -12.67 2.76 10.65
C ASN A 61 -13.05 1.85 11.83
N GLY A 62 -12.16 0.94 12.24
CA GLY A 62 -12.34 0.03 13.36
C GLY A 62 -12.01 0.65 14.72
N ILE A 63 -12.31 -0.07 15.81
CA ILE A 63 -12.04 0.35 17.20
C ILE A 63 -10.53 0.55 17.46
N GLN A 64 -9.68 -0.13 16.69
CA GLN A 64 -8.22 0.01 16.74
C GLN A 64 -7.66 1.05 15.75
N GLY A 65 -8.52 1.85 15.11
CA GLY A 65 -8.11 2.89 14.17
C GLY A 65 -7.11 3.86 14.82
N VAL A 66 -5.94 4.04 14.19
CA VAL A 66 -4.92 5.01 14.59
C VAL A 66 -4.96 6.24 13.67
N ALA A 67 -4.12 7.24 13.91
CA ALA A 67 -3.99 8.37 12.99
C ALA A 67 -3.43 7.94 11.62
N ASP A 68 -3.65 8.77 10.59
CA ASP A 68 -3.04 8.60 9.28
C ASP A 68 -1.51 8.47 9.40
N LEU A 69 -0.93 7.46 8.76
CA LEU A 69 0.52 7.31 8.70
C LEU A 69 1.04 7.99 7.44
N ILE A 70 1.85 9.02 7.63
CA ILE A 70 2.53 9.74 6.54
C ILE A 70 3.96 9.23 6.44
N ALA A 71 4.34 8.74 5.27
CA ALA A 71 5.68 8.27 4.99
C ALA A 71 6.25 8.99 3.77
N SER A 72 7.49 9.48 3.88
CA SER A 72 8.16 10.15 2.77
C SER A 72 8.93 9.14 1.92
N VAL A 73 8.71 9.18 0.61
CA VAL A 73 9.37 8.30 -0.37
C VAL A 73 10.30 9.14 -1.25
N PRO A 74 11.62 8.91 -1.22
CA PRO A 74 12.57 9.64 -2.05
C PRO A 74 12.29 9.50 -3.55
N ALA A 75 12.67 10.52 -4.33
CA ALA A 75 12.54 10.50 -5.79
C ALA A 75 13.23 9.28 -6.41
N GLY A 76 12.54 8.59 -7.33
CA GLY A 76 13.08 7.45 -8.07
C GLY A 76 13.38 6.21 -7.22
N LYS A 77 12.85 6.12 -5.99
CA LYS A 77 13.03 4.98 -5.09
C LYS A 77 11.71 4.24 -4.88
N THR A 78 11.86 2.94 -4.60
CA THR A 78 10.79 2.06 -4.15
C THR A 78 11.02 1.72 -2.69
N MET A 79 10.02 1.97 -1.85
CA MET A 79 10.03 1.65 -0.43
C MET A 79 9.01 0.55 -0.13
N ALA A 80 9.35 -0.32 0.80
CA ALA A 80 8.47 -1.35 1.30
C ALA A 80 7.96 -0.97 2.70
N PHE A 81 6.66 -1.09 2.91
CA PHE A 81 5.98 -0.80 4.17
C PHE A 81 5.22 -2.03 4.61
N VAL A 82 5.27 -2.32 5.91
CA VAL A 82 4.40 -3.31 6.56
C VAL A 82 3.52 -2.55 7.51
N LEU A 83 2.21 -2.75 7.40
CA LEU A 83 1.23 -2.12 8.28
C LEU A 83 0.56 -3.18 9.12
N GLU A 84 0.31 -2.83 10.38
CA GLU A 84 -0.61 -3.57 11.23
C GLU A 84 -2.04 -3.28 10.73
N SER A 85 -2.59 -4.16 9.89
CA SER A 85 -3.82 -3.83 9.16
C SER A 85 -5.02 -3.59 10.08
N GLY A 86 -5.06 -4.12 11.31
CA GLY A 86 -6.13 -3.84 12.27
C GLY A 86 -6.36 -2.34 12.52
N ALA A 87 -5.31 -1.53 12.42
CA ALA A 87 -5.36 -0.09 12.64
C ALA A 87 -5.68 0.75 11.38
N PHE A 88 -5.45 0.19 10.18
CA PHE A 88 -5.56 0.90 8.90
C PHE A 88 -6.65 0.33 7.97
N LYS A 89 -7.22 -0.82 8.31
CA LYS A 89 -8.24 -1.51 7.51
C LYS A 89 -9.59 -0.84 7.71
N ALA A 90 -10.17 -0.38 6.62
CA ALA A 90 -11.54 0.07 6.53
C ALA A 90 -12.26 -0.77 5.48
N ASN A 91 -13.36 -1.43 5.88
CA ASN A 91 -14.17 -2.25 4.98
C ASN A 91 -13.39 -3.36 4.23
N GLY A 92 -12.37 -3.95 4.88
CA GLY A 92 -11.56 -5.03 4.31
C GLY A 92 -10.32 -4.57 3.53
N ALA A 93 -10.16 -3.27 3.29
CA ALA A 93 -9.04 -2.71 2.53
C ALA A 93 -8.28 -1.62 3.30
N VAL A 94 -7.02 -1.41 2.95
CA VAL A 94 -6.24 -0.24 3.40
C VAL A 94 -6.22 0.78 2.28
N LYS A 95 -6.63 2.01 2.60
CA LYS A 95 -6.60 3.12 1.64
C LYS A 95 -5.28 3.85 1.71
N VAL A 96 -4.69 4.10 0.54
CA VAL A 96 -3.39 4.77 0.39
C VAL A 96 -3.57 5.96 -0.56
N THR A 97 -3.15 7.15 -0.14
CA THR A 97 -3.26 8.39 -0.93
C THR A 97 -1.90 9.04 -1.07
N GLY A 98 -1.64 9.68 -2.19
CA GLY A 98 -0.37 10.32 -2.50
C GLY A 98 -0.42 10.97 -3.87
N ALA A 99 0.71 11.48 -4.36
CA ALA A 99 0.79 12.06 -5.69
C ALA A 99 0.52 10.99 -6.77
N THR A 100 -0.10 11.37 -7.89
CA THR A 100 -0.39 10.46 -9.02
C THR A 100 0.88 9.97 -9.73
N THR A 101 2.03 10.56 -9.43
CA THR A 101 3.36 10.10 -9.85
C THR A 101 3.85 8.89 -9.06
N MET A 102 3.20 8.58 -7.93
CA MET A 102 3.53 7.42 -7.12
C MET A 102 2.72 6.21 -7.56
N LYS A 103 3.35 5.04 -7.47
CA LYS A 103 2.74 3.75 -7.77
C LYS A 103 2.78 2.86 -6.55
N VAL A 104 1.73 2.07 -6.38
CA VAL A 104 1.58 1.16 -5.25
C VAL A 104 1.39 -0.27 -5.77
N GLY A 105 1.97 -1.22 -5.05
CA GLY A 105 1.74 -2.65 -5.22
C GLY A 105 1.72 -3.33 -3.86
N ALA A 106 1.23 -4.57 -3.80
CA ALA A 106 1.18 -5.30 -2.55
C ALA A 106 1.54 -6.77 -2.74
N LEU A 107 2.31 -7.28 -1.79
CA LEU A 107 2.82 -8.65 -1.72
C LEU A 107 2.24 -9.31 -0.48
N LEU A 108 1.81 -10.55 -0.63
CA LEU A 108 1.36 -11.38 0.47
C LEU A 108 2.44 -12.40 0.84
N LEU A 109 2.96 -12.30 2.05
CA LEU A 109 3.90 -13.24 2.64
C LEU A 109 3.19 -14.54 3.10
N PRO A 110 3.88 -15.68 3.10
CA PRO A 110 3.32 -16.99 3.45
C PRO A 110 2.88 -17.11 4.91
#